data_AF-A0A957HT21-F1
#
_entry.id   AF-A0A957HT21-F1
#
_cell.length_a   1.000
_cell.length_b   1.000
_cell.length_c   1.000
_cell.angle_alpha   90.00
_cell.angle_beta   90.00
_cell.angle_gamma   90.00
#
_symmetry.space_group_name_H-M   'P 1'
#
loop_
_entity.id
_entity.type
_entity.pdbx_description
1 polymer ?
#
loop_
_entity_poly.entity_id
_entity_poly.type
_entity_poly.pdbx_seq_one_letter_code
_entity_poly.pdbx_strand_id
1 'polypeptide(L)'
;PPFSAEEAPEIIGVAVTFHYINRMVHVFLDESPLPINLGSAQGLMKRMAGGMMKHLRRPPQPGDSLQFRPEAELPDDMGWAAGNENVARAWAGVTAVMETAGRTSLSQTVRTLVQERLQTWQGEEMGMNRRWVDEAVAGLDEADKPAGRLALLTAFASYQVGEKDIKAFCAQQSGDDKLIAATAWAGFAAARRIGCRLGYPFRNPQLK
;
A
#
# COMPACT_ATOMS: atom_id res chain seq x y z
N PRO A 1 -0.63 21.28 -11.53
CA PRO A 1 -0.57 19.83 -11.84
C PRO A 1 -0.89 19.63 -13.33
N PRO A 2 -0.41 18.57 -14.00
CA PRO A 2 -0.66 18.33 -15.43
C PRO A 2 -2.05 17.74 -15.73
N PHE A 3 -3.02 17.89 -14.81
CA PHE A 3 -4.39 17.40 -14.91
C PHE A 3 -5.35 18.28 -14.12
N SER A 4 -6.63 18.23 -14.47
CA SER A 4 -7.72 19.02 -13.87
C SER A 4 -8.24 18.42 -12.56
N ALA A 5 -9.10 19.16 -11.86
CA ALA A 5 -9.77 18.68 -10.65
C ALA A 5 -10.75 17.52 -10.94
N GLU A 6 -11.32 17.48 -12.15
CA GLU A 6 -12.24 16.43 -12.60
C GLU A 6 -11.50 15.12 -12.89
N GLU A 7 -10.28 15.21 -13.44
CA GLU A 7 -9.42 14.05 -13.73
C GLU A 7 -8.67 13.56 -12.47
N ALA A 8 -8.60 14.37 -11.42
CA ALA A 8 -7.80 14.09 -10.22
C ALA A 8 -8.16 12.76 -9.51
N PRO A 9 -9.44 12.40 -9.29
CA PRO A 9 -9.79 11.13 -8.66
C PRO A 9 -9.23 9.91 -9.39
N GLU A 10 -9.29 9.92 -10.73
CA GLU A 10 -8.83 8.78 -11.54
C GLU A 10 -7.30 8.73 -11.58
N ILE A 11 -6.65 9.84 -11.89
CA ILE A 11 -5.18 9.89 -12.04
C ILE A 11 -4.48 9.63 -10.71
N ILE A 12 -4.93 10.28 -9.63
CA ILE A 12 -4.32 10.09 -8.30
C ILE A 12 -4.68 8.69 -7.78
N GLY A 13 -5.90 8.20 -8.02
CA GLY A 13 -6.30 6.83 -7.67
C GLY A 13 -5.40 5.78 -8.31
N VAL A 14 -5.06 5.93 -9.59
CA VAL A 14 -4.09 5.06 -10.28
C VAL A 14 -2.72 5.17 -9.62
N ALA A 15 -2.21 6.38 -9.40
CA ALA A 15 -0.90 6.57 -8.78
C ALA A 15 -0.81 5.92 -7.38
N VAL A 16 -1.80 6.12 -6.51
CA VAL A 16 -1.87 5.49 -5.18
C VAL A 16 -1.90 3.96 -5.30
N THR A 17 -2.69 3.43 -6.22
CA THR A 17 -2.80 1.98 -6.44
C THR A 17 -1.47 1.38 -6.85
N PHE A 18 -0.77 1.98 -7.81
CA PHE A 18 0.55 1.50 -8.26
C PHE A 18 1.61 1.64 -7.16
N HIS A 19 1.62 2.74 -6.40
CA HIS A 19 2.53 2.88 -5.27
C HIS A 19 2.30 1.84 -4.18
N TYR A 20 1.06 1.44 -3.95
CA TYR A 20 0.72 0.35 -3.04
C TYR A 20 1.16 -1.01 -3.59
N ILE A 21 0.72 -1.35 -4.82
CA ILE A 21 1.02 -2.65 -5.45
C ILE A 21 2.52 -2.87 -5.56
N ASN A 22 3.29 -1.89 -6.04
CA ASN A 22 4.73 -2.04 -6.19
C ASN A 22 5.43 -2.36 -4.86
N ARG A 23 4.94 -1.82 -3.74
CA ARG A 23 5.48 -2.16 -2.42
C ARG A 23 5.17 -3.60 -2.03
N MET A 24 3.94 -4.05 -2.26
CA MET A 24 3.55 -5.43 -1.97
C MET A 24 4.28 -6.43 -2.87
N VAL A 25 4.49 -6.06 -4.14
CA VAL A 25 5.29 -6.82 -5.10
C VAL A 25 6.72 -6.95 -4.61
N HIS A 26 7.38 -5.86 -4.22
CA HIS A 26 8.75 -5.94 -3.71
C HIS A 26 8.89 -6.79 -2.45
N VAL A 27 7.86 -6.83 -1.59
CA VAL A 27 7.89 -7.62 -0.34
C VAL A 27 7.68 -9.11 -0.59
N PHE A 28 6.75 -9.48 -1.48
CA PHE A 28 6.27 -10.86 -1.59
C PHE A 28 6.56 -11.55 -2.91
N LEU A 29 6.87 -10.81 -3.98
CA LEU A 29 7.20 -11.40 -5.27
C LEU A 29 8.71 -11.37 -5.48
N ASP A 30 9.25 -12.51 -5.86
CA ASP A 30 10.58 -12.61 -6.46
C ASP A 30 10.62 -11.81 -7.78
N GLU A 31 11.83 -11.61 -8.34
CA GLU A 31 12.04 -10.92 -9.62
C GLU A 31 11.19 -11.49 -10.78
N SER A 32 10.71 -12.72 -10.65
CA SER A 32 9.76 -13.34 -11.58
C SER A 32 8.33 -13.38 -10.98
N PRO A 33 7.34 -12.73 -11.62
CA PRO A 33 5.93 -12.81 -11.21
C PRO A 33 5.29 -14.19 -11.50
N LEU A 34 6.03 -15.11 -12.11
CA LEU A 34 5.58 -16.49 -12.35
C LEU A 34 6.15 -17.40 -11.27
N PRO A 35 5.30 -18.06 -10.46
CA PRO A 35 5.74 -18.84 -9.29
C PRO A 35 6.46 -20.15 -9.65
N ILE A 36 6.74 -20.42 -10.92
CA ILE A 36 7.30 -21.70 -11.36
C ILE A 36 8.15 -21.46 -12.61
N ASN A 37 9.41 -21.94 -12.59
CA ASN A 37 10.18 -22.14 -13.80
C ASN A 37 9.54 -23.30 -14.60
N LEU A 38 8.50 -22.99 -15.38
CA LEU A 38 7.66 -23.97 -16.09
C LEU A 38 8.31 -24.55 -17.35
N GLY A 39 9.53 -24.13 -17.70
CA GLY A 39 10.20 -24.54 -18.93
C GLY A 39 9.27 -24.47 -20.14
N SER A 40 9.10 -25.60 -20.83
CA SER A 40 8.27 -25.72 -22.04
C SER A 40 6.76 -25.56 -21.81
N ALA A 41 6.26 -25.64 -20.57
CA ALA A 41 4.82 -25.54 -20.27
C ALA A 41 4.30 -24.10 -20.13
N GLN A 42 5.18 -23.10 -20.14
CA GLN A 42 4.83 -21.69 -19.93
C GLN A 42 3.82 -21.16 -20.97
N GLY A 43 3.93 -21.60 -22.23
CA GLY A 43 3.02 -21.18 -23.31
C GLY A 43 1.59 -21.71 -23.13
N LEU A 44 1.44 -22.95 -22.63
CA LEU A 44 0.14 -23.56 -22.37
C LEU A 44 -0.59 -22.85 -21.21
N MET A 45 0.15 -22.56 -20.14
CA MET A 45 -0.41 -21.89 -18.95
C MET A 45 -0.85 -20.45 -19.27
N LYS A 46 -0.09 -19.70 -20.07
CA LYS A 46 -0.49 -18.37 -20.58
C LYS A 46 -1.79 -18.44 -21.41
N ARG A 47 -1.95 -19.46 -22.26
CA ARG A 47 -3.18 -19.65 -23.06
C ARG A 47 -4.39 -20.01 -22.18
N MET A 48 -4.20 -20.83 -21.15
CA MET A 48 -5.26 -21.16 -20.19
C MET A 48 -5.69 -19.94 -19.37
N ALA A 49 -4.74 -19.14 -18.89
CA ALA A 49 -5.02 -17.88 -18.19
C ALA A 49 -5.82 -16.91 -19.08
N GLY A 50 -5.44 -16.78 -20.36
CA GLY A 50 -6.19 -15.97 -21.34
C GLY A 50 -7.60 -16.49 -21.63
N GLY A 51 -7.81 -17.81 -21.60
CA GLY A 51 -9.14 -18.43 -21.74
C GLY A 51 -10.06 -18.13 -20.56
N MET A 52 -9.54 -18.17 -19.33
CA MET A 52 -10.28 -17.88 -18.11
C MET A 52 -10.72 -16.40 -18.05
N MET A 53 -9.88 -15.49 -18.54
CA MET A 53 -10.20 -14.06 -18.71
C MET A 53 -11.33 -13.82 -19.73
N LYS A 54 -11.51 -14.71 -20.71
CA LYS A 54 -12.54 -14.58 -21.76
C LYS A 54 -13.97 -14.81 -21.23
N HIS A 55 -14.12 -15.45 -20.07
CA HIS A 55 -15.42 -15.69 -19.43
C HIS A 55 -15.90 -14.54 -18.52
N LEU A 56 -15.07 -13.52 -18.27
CA LEU A 56 -15.40 -12.31 -17.49
C LEU A 56 -16.05 -11.21 -18.35
N ARG A 57 -16.78 -11.58 -19.40
CA ARG A 57 -17.22 -10.72 -20.51
C ARG A 57 -18.33 -9.71 -20.22
N ARG A 58 -18.68 -9.45 -18.95
CA ARG A 58 -19.57 -8.34 -18.62
C ARG A 58 -18.70 -7.11 -18.32
N PRO A 59 -18.85 -6.00 -19.06
CA PRO A 59 -18.15 -4.77 -18.71
C PRO A 59 -18.59 -4.36 -17.30
N PRO A 60 -17.65 -4.22 -16.33
CA PRO A 60 -17.99 -3.81 -14.99
C PRO A 60 -18.60 -2.41 -15.03
N GLN A 61 -19.67 -2.19 -14.27
CA GLN A 61 -20.21 -0.84 -14.06
C GLN A 61 -19.42 -0.17 -12.94
N PRO A 62 -19.16 1.16 -13.04
CA PRO A 62 -18.60 1.92 -11.94
C PRO A 62 -19.42 1.68 -10.66
N GLY A 63 -18.74 1.26 -9.59
CA GLY A 63 -19.38 1.01 -8.29
C GLY A 63 -19.78 -0.45 -8.02
N ASP A 64 -19.73 -1.36 -9.01
CA ASP A 64 -20.13 -2.77 -8.82
C ASP A 64 -19.41 -3.46 -7.64
N SER A 65 -18.17 -3.07 -7.36
CA SER A 65 -17.36 -3.64 -6.28
C SER A 65 -17.63 -3.03 -4.90
N LEU A 66 -18.36 -1.92 -4.81
CA LEU A 66 -18.58 -1.22 -3.54
C LEU A 66 -19.39 -2.05 -2.54
N GLN A 67 -20.26 -2.94 -3.03
CA GLN A 67 -21.05 -3.85 -2.19
C GLN A 67 -20.20 -4.81 -1.33
N PHE A 68 -18.94 -5.06 -1.70
CA PHE A 68 -18.05 -5.98 -1.00
C PHE A 68 -17.21 -5.29 0.08
N ARG A 69 -17.53 -4.04 0.42
CA ARG A 69 -16.66 -3.17 1.22
C ARG A 69 -17.45 -2.53 2.34
N PRO A 70 -16.81 -2.28 3.49
CA PRO A 70 -17.45 -1.51 4.53
C PRO A 70 -17.74 -0.10 4.01
N GLU A 71 -18.91 0.41 4.34
CA GLU A 71 -19.21 1.83 4.21
C GLU A 71 -18.40 2.60 5.25
N ALA A 72 -17.78 3.69 4.82
CA ALA A 72 -16.92 4.53 5.64
C ALA A 72 -16.89 5.95 5.08
N GLU A 73 -16.46 6.89 5.92
CA GLU A 73 -16.24 8.27 5.50
C GLU A 73 -14.87 8.42 4.81
N LEU A 74 -14.82 9.27 3.78
CA LEU A 74 -13.58 9.58 3.09
C LEU A 74 -12.68 10.42 4.02
N PRO A 75 -11.45 10.01 4.30
CA PRO A 75 -10.54 10.83 5.09
C PRO A 75 -10.20 12.16 4.42
N ASP A 76 -10.01 13.22 5.21
CA ASP A 76 -9.66 14.56 4.72
C ASP A 76 -8.41 14.57 3.82
N ASP A 77 -7.42 13.77 4.19
CA ASP A 77 -6.16 13.62 3.46
C ASP A 77 -6.32 12.84 2.13
N MET A 78 -7.52 12.40 1.80
CA MET A 78 -7.93 11.86 0.50
C MET A 78 -8.97 12.72 -0.25
N GLY A 79 -9.20 13.97 0.16
CA GLY A 79 -10.15 14.87 -0.51
C GLY A 79 -9.99 15.05 -2.03
N TRP A 80 -8.84 14.69 -2.62
CA TRP A 80 -8.67 14.61 -4.08
C TRP A 80 -9.60 13.61 -4.77
N ALA A 81 -10.17 12.65 -4.04
CA ALA A 81 -11.12 11.66 -4.57
C ALA A 81 -12.58 12.18 -4.62
N ALA A 82 -12.88 13.29 -3.93
CA ALA A 82 -14.26 13.75 -3.71
C ALA A 82 -15.02 14.12 -4.99
N GLY A 83 -14.31 14.45 -6.08
CA GLY A 83 -14.90 14.77 -7.38
C GLY A 83 -15.57 13.58 -8.09
N ASN A 84 -15.41 12.35 -7.59
CA ASN A 84 -16.04 11.15 -8.14
C ASN A 84 -16.54 10.24 -7.01
N GLU A 85 -17.86 10.10 -6.89
CA GLU A 85 -18.50 9.37 -5.78
C GLU A 85 -18.03 7.91 -5.67
N ASN A 86 -17.92 7.20 -6.79
CA ASN A 86 -17.49 5.80 -6.80
C ASN A 86 -16.04 5.65 -6.32
N VAL A 87 -15.16 6.56 -6.74
CA VAL A 87 -13.75 6.58 -6.32
C VAL A 87 -13.64 6.96 -4.84
N ALA A 88 -14.39 7.97 -4.38
CA ALA A 88 -14.43 8.38 -2.98
C ALA A 88 -14.89 7.23 -2.06
N ARG A 89 -16.01 6.59 -2.38
CA ARG A 89 -16.53 5.44 -1.62
C ARG A 89 -15.57 4.25 -1.62
N ALA A 90 -14.90 4.00 -2.74
CA ALA A 90 -13.88 2.97 -2.79
C ALA A 90 -12.71 3.30 -1.84
N TRP A 91 -12.15 4.50 -1.88
CA TRP A 91 -11.01 4.84 -1.03
C TRP A 91 -11.37 4.93 0.46
N ALA A 92 -12.58 5.36 0.79
CA ALA A 92 -13.10 5.30 2.16
C ALA A 92 -13.10 3.86 2.69
N GLY A 93 -13.69 2.93 1.93
CA GLY A 93 -13.69 1.51 2.29
C GLY A 93 -12.29 0.87 2.33
N VAL A 94 -11.35 1.26 1.43
CA VAL A 94 -9.95 0.78 1.52
C VAL A 94 -9.34 1.23 2.82
N THR A 95 -9.47 2.51 3.12
CA THR A 95 -8.82 3.08 4.28
C THR A 95 -9.34 2.43 5.55
N ALA A 96 -10.66 2.25 5.70
CA ALA A 96 -11.24 1.59 6.87
C ALA A 96 -10.71 0.15 7.08
N VAL A 97 -10.59 -0.63 5.99
CA VAL A 97 -10.04 -1.99 6.04
C VAL A 97 -8.55 -1.96 6.40
N MET A 98 -7.77 -1.12 5.75
CA MET A 98 -6.32 -1.04 5.97
C MET A 98 -6.01 -0.58 7.39
N GLU A 99 -6.70 0.44 7.91
CA GLU A 99 -6.50 0.91 9.29
C GLU A 99 -6.87 -0.18 10.32
N THR A 100 -7.90 -0.98 10.03
CA THR A 100 -8.24 -2.15 10.88
C THR A 100 -7.16 -3.23 10.81
N ALA A 101 -6.63 -3.52 9.62
CA ALA A 101 -5.51 -4.45 9.44
C ALA A 101 -4.27 -3.98 10.22
N GLY A 102 -3.93 -2.69 10.13
CA GLY A 102 -2.85 -2.09 10.92
C GLY A 102 -3.06 -2.24 12.42
N ARG A 103 -4.25 -1.89 12.93
CA ARG A 103 -4.57 -2.01 14.37
C ARG A 103 -4.49 -3.43 14.90
N THR A 104 -4.82 -4.43 14.08
CA THR A 104 -4.82 -5.84 14.50
C THR A 104 -3.46 -6.52 14.35
N SER A 105 -2.52 -5.93 13.61
CA SER A 105 -1.20 -6.52 13.31
C SER A 105 -0.02 -5.77 13.92
N LEU A 106 -0.19 -4.49 14.28
CA LEU A 106 0.88 -3.63 14.77
C LEU A 106 0.44 -2.89 16.03
N SER A 107 1.37 -2.78 16.99
CA SER A 107 1.18 -1.98 18.19
C SER A 107 0.89 -0.51 17.83
N GLN A 108 0.27 0.23 18.76
CA GLN A 108 0.04 1.66 18.57
C GLN A 108 1.37 2.42 18.42
N THR A 109 2.41 2.03 19.15
CA THR A 109 3.75 2.64 19.10
C THR A 109 4.37 2.50 17.72
N VAL A 110 4.35 1.29 17.13
CA VAL A 110 4.85 1.06 15.77
C VAL A 110 4.08 1.86 14.74
N ARG A 111 2.74 1.87 14.82
CA ARG A 111 1.91 2.63 13.87
C ARG A 111 2.17 4.14 13.96
N THR A 112 2.32 4.66 15.17
CA THR A 112 2.64 6.08 15.41
C THR A 112 3.98 6.44 14.80
N LEU A 113 5.04 5.63 15.04
CA LEU A 113 6.37 5.84 14.46
C LEU A 113 6.32 5.92 12.92
N VAL A 114 5.63 4.99 12.27
CA VAL A 114 5.51 4.99 10.80
C VAL A 114 4.78 6.24 10.31
N GLN A 115 3.66 6.61 10.96
CA GLN A 115 2.88 7.79 10.60
C GLN A 115 3.69 9.09 10.77
N GLU A 116 4.40 9.27 11.88
CA GLU A 116 5.22 10.45 12.14
C GLU A 116 6.30 10.62 11.08
N ARG A 117 7.00 9.53 10.71
CA ARG A 117 8.01 9.59 9.65
C ARG A 117 7.39 9.88 8.28
N LEU A 118 6.21 9.34 7.99
CA LEU A 118 5.50 9.62 6.73
C LEU A 118 5.07 11.09 6.62
N GLN A 119 4.79 11.76 7.74
CA GLN A 119 4.46 13.18 7.72
C GLN A 119 5.64 14.05 7.27
N THR A 120 6.86 13.71 7.70
CA THR A 120 8.07 14.47 7.32
C THR A 120 8.65 14.03 5.99
N TRP A 121 8.34 12.83 5.52
CA TRP A 121 8.83 12.28 4.26
C TRP A 121 8.26 12.99 3.03
N GLN A 122 9.15 13.33 2.11
CA GLN A 122 8.88 14.07 0.88
C GLN A 122 9.09 13.21 -0.38
N GLY A 123 9.10 11.89 -0.26
CA GLY A 123 9.27 11.00 -1.41
C GLY A 123 10.74 10.72 -1.75
N GLU A 124 11.67 11.19 -0.92
CA GLU A 124 13.09 10.93 -1.08
C GLU A 124 13.40 9.43 -1.01
N GLU A 125 14.42 9.00 -1.77
CA GLU A 125 14.92 7.63 -1.73
C GLU A 125 15.65 7.38 -0.41
N MET A 126 15.33 6.25 0.23
CA MET A 126 16.10 5.79 1.37
C MET A 126 17.36 5.14 0.82
N GLY A 127 18.52 5.71 1.12
CA GLY A 127 19.81 5.28 0.58
C GLY A 127 20.08 3.77 0.74
N MET A 128 21.16 3.29 0.10
CA MET A 128 21.46 1.85 0.02
C MET A 128 21.71 1.16 1.37
N ASN A 129 22.02 1.91 2.43
CA ASN A 129 22.21 1.34 3.77
C ASN A 129 20.91 1.32 4.58
N ARG A 130 20.85 0.43 5.57
CA ARG A 130 19.69 0.25 6.46
C ARG A 130 19.85 0.95 7.82
N ARG A 131 20.87 1.80 7.99
CA ARG A 131 21.13 2.44 9.30
C ARG A 131 19.96 3.31 9.75
N TRP A 132 19.31 3.99 8.81
CA TRP A 132 18.14 4.83 9.09
C TRP A 132 17.00 4.06 9.75
N VAL A 133 16.80 2.78 9.41
CA VAL A 133 15.74 1.97 10.02
C VAL A 133 16.18 1.43 11.39
N ASP A 134 17.45 1.08 11.55
CA ASP A 134 18.01 0.68 12.86
C ASP A 134 17.88 1.83 13.88
N GLU A 135 18.21 3.05 13.46
CA GLU A 135 18.06 4.26 14.28
C GLU A 135 16.60 4.58 14.57
N ALA A 136 15.71 4.41 13.59
CA ALA A 136 14.28 4.68 13.75
C ALA A 136 13.61 3.77 14.78
N VAL A 137 14.01 2.50 14.85
CA VAL A 137 13.43 1.52 15.79
C VAL A 137 14.17 1.44 17.12
N ALA A 138 15.28 2.17 17.30
CA ALA A 138 16.12 2.08 18.49
C ALA A 138 15.35 2.41 19.78
N GLY A 139 14.39 3.33 19.70
CA GLY A 139 13.54 3.74 20.83
C GLY A 139 12.29 2.88 21.05
N LEU A 140 12.05 1.85 20.23
CA LEU A 140 10.97 0.90 20.45
C LEU A 140 11.37 -0.16 21.47
N ASP A 141 10.38 -0.75 22.14
CA ASP A 141 10.58 -1.94 22.96
C ASP A 141 11.08 -3.11 22.09
N GLU A 142 11.88 -4.01 22.67
CA GLU A 142 12.48 -5.14 21.95
C GLU A 142 11.44 -6.01 21.21
N ALA A 143 10.24 -6.15 21.79
CA ALA A 143 9.13 -6.88 21.17
C ALA A 143 8.59 -6.20 19.90
N ASP A 144 8.64 -4.87 19.84
CA ASP A 144 8.11 -4.06 18.75
C ASP A 144 9.13 -3.79 17.64
N LYS A 145 10.44 -3.92 17.92
CA LYS A 145 11.51 -3.64 16.95
C LYS A 145 11.38 -4.40 15.63
N PRO A 146 11.09 -5.73 15.59
CA PRO A 146 10.91 -6.44 14.33
C PRO A 146 9.73 -5.93 13.51
N ALA A 147 8.60 -5.64 14.17
CA ALA A 147 7.40 -5.10 13.54
C ALA A 147 7.62 -3.68 13.01
N GLY A 148 8.26 -2.82 13.81
CA GLY A 148 8.65 -1.48 13.40
C GLY A 148 9.59 -1.48 12.20
N ARG A 149 10.59 -2.36 12.21
CA ARG A 149 11.55 -2.49 11.11
C ARG A 149 10.85 -2.90 9.82
N LEU A 150 10.03 -3.96 9.87
CA LEU A 150 9.32 -4.46 8.70
C LEU A 150 8.39 -3.38 8.13
N ALA A 151 7.58 -2.74 8.98
CA ALA A 151 6.64 -1.70 8.53
C ALA A 151 7.37 -0.50 7.90
N LEU A 152 8.48 -0.04 8.50
CA LEU A 152 9.28 1.06 7.96
C LEU A 152 9.92 0.67 6.61
N LEU A 153 10.54 -0.50 6.51
CA LEU A 153 11.09 -0.96 5.24
C LEU A 153 9.99 -1.06 4.17
N THR A 154 8.84 -1.66 4.46
CA THR A 154 7.72 -1.74 3.50
C THR A 154 7.24 -0.36 3.05
N ALA A 155 7.12 0.61 3.96
CA ALA A 155 6.63 1.95 3.64
C ALA A 155 7.63 2.75 2.77
N PHE A 156 8.91 2.74 3.12
CA PHE A 156 9.91 3.66 2.55
C PHE A 156 10.87 3.01 1.55
N ALA A 157 11.18 1.72 1.71
CA ALA A 157 12.20 1.02 0.92
C ALA A 157 11.84 -0.45 0.74
N SER A 158 10.64 -0.74 0.23
CA SER A 158 10.08 -2.10 0.13
C SER A 158 10.99 -3.10 -0.58
N TYR A 159 11.78 -2.66 -1.56
CA TYR A 159 12.81 -3.45 -2.27
C TYR A 159 13.98 -3.88 -1.38
N GLN A 160 14.12 -3.30 -0.19
CA GLN A 160 15.08 -3.71 0.82
C GLN A 160 14.46 -4.66 1.86
N VAL A 161 13.19 -5.04 1.76
CA VAL A 161 12.66 -6.09 2.66
C VAL A 161 13.32 -7.41 2.28
N GLY A 162 13.92 -8.10 3.26
CA GLY A 162 14.55 -9.40 3.04
C GLY A 162 14.01 -10.48 3.96
N GLU A 163 14.41 -11.72 3.69
CA GLU A 163 14.00 -12.91 4.45
C GLU A 163 14.25 -12.78 5.96
N LYS A 164 15.34 -12.11 6.36
CA LYS A 164 15.66 -11.85 7.77
C LYS A 164 14.62 -10.95 8.45
N ASP A 165 14.10 -9.96 7.74
CA ASP A 165 13.10 -9.04 8.27
C ASP A 165 11.76 -9.76 8.47
N ILE A 166 11.39 -10.62 7.50
CA ILE A 166 10.19 -11.48 7.58
C ILE A 166 10.31 -12.48 8.74
N LYS A 167 11.42 -13.22 8.82
CA LYS A 167 11.65 -14.21 9.89
C LYS A 167 11.65 -13.56 11.28
N ALA A 168 12.24 -12.38 11.42
CA ALA A 168 12.25 -11.67 12.69
C ALA A 168 10.83 -11.24 13.12
N PHE A 169 10.00 -10.79 12.18
CA PHE A 169 8.60 -10.49 12.44
C PHE A 169 7.82 -11.74 12.87
N CYS A 170 7.92 -12.82 12.08
CA CYS A 170 7.20 -14.07 12.35
C CYS A 170 7.63 -14.78 13.64
N ALA A 171 8.84 -14.49 14.14
CA ALA A 171 9.31 -15.02 15.42
C ALA A 171 8.58 -14.39 16.63
N GLN A 172 8.09 -13.16 16.49
CA GLN A 172 7.35 -12.45 17.55
C GLN A 172 5.84 -12.53 17.37
N GLN A 173 5.37 -12.66 16.13
CA GLN A 173 3.95 -12.76 15.80
C GLN A 173 3.69 -13.98 14.92
N SER A 174 2.79 -14.85 15.36
CA SER A 174 2.34 -15.98 14.56
C SER A 174 1.22 -15.57 13.60
N GLY A 175 1.28 -16.10 12.37
CA GLY A 175 0.22 -15.99 11.37
C GLY A 175 0.60 -15.15 10.14
N ASP A 176 0.44 -15.76 8.96
CA ASP A 176 0.65 -15.09 7.68
C ASP A 176 -0.32 -13.92 7.47
N ASP A 177 -1.50 -13.99 8.10
CA ASP A 177 -2.49 -12.92 8.12
C ASP A 177 -1.93 -11.65 8.76
N LYS A 178 -1.15 -11.77 9.84
CA LYS A 178 -0.51 -10.62 10.51
C LYS A 178 0.58 -10.00 9.66
N LEU A 179 1.38 -10.84 8.99
CA LEU A 179 2.42 -10.39 8.07
C LEU A 179 1.81 -9.60 6.89
N ILE A 180 0.77 -10.15 6.27
CA ILE A 180 0.05 -9.49 5.17
C ILE A 180 -0.60 -8.21 5.66
N ALA A 181 -1.28 -8.23 6.82
CA ALA A 181 -1.95 -7.05 7.37
C ALA A 181 -0.98 -5.91 7.69
N ALA A 182 0.17 -6.22 8.32
CA ALA A 182 1.18 -5.23 8.68
C ALA A 182 1.80 -4.57 7.44
N THR A 183 2.20 -5.39 6.47
CA THR A 183 2.82 -4.92 5.21
C THR A 183 1.82 -4.18 4.32
N ALA A 184 0.57 -4.66 4.24
CA ALA A 184 -0.50 -3.99 3.52
C ALA A 184 -0.80 -2.61 4.12
N TRP A 185 -0.94 -2.51 5.45
CA TRP A 185 -1.15 -1.23 6.11
C TRP A 185 0.02 -0.28 5.88
N ALA A 186 1.26 -0.72 6.08
CA ALA A 186 2.44 0.13 5.93
C ALA A 186 2.64 0.61 4.48
N GLY A 187 2.47 -0.28 3.51
CA GLY A 187 2.56 0.05 2.09
C GLY A 187 1.44 1.00 1.66
N PHE A 188 0.23 0.80 2.16
CA PHE A 188 -0.91 1.67 1.89
C PHE A 188 -0.75 3.04 2.55
N ALA A 189 -0.25 3.12 3.78
CA ALA A 189 0.01 4.38 4.47
C ALA A 189 0.99 5.27 3.68
N ALA A 190 2.04 4.68 3.12
CA ALA A 190 2.97 5.38 2.23
C ALA A 190 2.30 5.83 0.93
N ALA A 191 1.51 4.98 0.28
CA ALA A 191 0.79 5.32 -0.94
C ALA A 191 -0.25 6.45 -0.71
N ARG A 192 -0.99 6.39 0.40
CA ARG A 192 -1.93 7.43 0.85
C ARG A 192 -1.24 8.77 1.06
N ARG A 193 -0.05 8.78 1.67
CA ARG A 193 0.76 10.00 1.82
C ARG A 193 1.13 10.61 0.46
N ILE A 194 1.49 9.79 -0.51
CA ILE A 194 1.77 10.26 -1.89
C ILE A 194 0.51 10.84 -2.53
N GLY A 195 -0.63 10.14 -2.45
CA GLY A 195 -1.91 10.62 -2.98
C GLY A 195 -2.33 11.96 -2.37
N CYS A 196 -2.22 12.09 -1.05
CA CYS A 196 -2.43 13.34 -0.33
C CYS A 196 -1.56 14.48 -0.90
N ARG A 197 -0.29 14.19 -1.23
CA ARG A 197 0.63 15.18 -1.80
C ARG A 197 0.25 15.58 -3.22
N LEU A 198 -0.10 14.63 -4.07
CA LEU A 198 -0.57 14.89 -5.44
C LEU A 198 -1.87 15.71 -5.43
N GLY A 199 -2.68 15.57 -4.38
CA GLY A 199 -3.93 16.30 -4.17
C GLY A 199 -3.78 17.75 -3.68
N TYR A 200 -2.62 18.17 -3.17
CA TYR A 200 -2.44 19.52 -2.59
C TYR A 200 -2.91 20.68 -3.47
N PRO A 201 -2.62 20.71 -4.79
CA PRO A 201 -3.05 21.82 -5.65
C PRO A 201 -4.58 21.99 -5.71
N PHE A 202 -5.34 20.93 -5.43
CA PHE A 202 -6.81 20.96 -5.43
C PHE A 202 -7.40 21.31 -4.07
N ARG A 203 -6.59 21.32 -3.00
CA ARG A 203 -6.99 21.76 -1.66
C ARG A 203 -6.82 23.24 -1.42
N ASN A 204 -5.95 23.90 -2.20
CA ASN A 204 -5.55 25.28 -1.94
C ASN A 204 -5.79 26.17 -3.17
N PRO A 205 -6.95 26.85 -3.26
CA PRO A 205 -7.30 27.66 -4.43
C PRO A 205 -6.40 28.91 -4.64
N GLN A 206 -5.44 29.18 -3.76
CA GLN A 206 -4.52 30.33 -3.86
C GLN A 206 -3.23 30.08 -4.65
N LEU A 207 -3.03 28.87 -5.20
CA LEU A 207 -1.92 28.56 -6.11
C LEU A 207 -2.44 28.52 -7.55
N LYS A 208 -2.81 29.69 -8.08
CA LYS A 208 -2.95 29.96 -9.52
C LYS A 208 -2.13 31.18 -9.88
#